data_AF-A0A1F3MBT1-F1
#
_entry.id   AF-A0A1F3MBT1-F1
#
_cell.length_a   1.000
_cell.length_b   1.000
_cell.length_c   1.000
_cell.angle_alpha   90.00
_cell.angle_beta   90.00
_cell.angle_gamma   90.00
#
_symmetry.space_group_name_H-M   'P 1'
#
loop_
_entity.id
_entity.type
_entity.pdbx_description
1 polymer ?
#
loop_
_entity_poly.entity_id
_entity_poly.type
_entity_poly.pdbx_seq_one_letter_code
_entity_poly.pdbx_strand_id
1 'polypeptide(L)'
;MPRITMPVTKKWSISYGMGYSAIFINGFENTSGQQNHSQYGHLFVSGQYLLTKRISLTGTAYKTMMLNPSPKDDQPRDSRLDFSSQGVMLDMNYQLTDHFQINVGLEYRNQNYPIYPGMHPGFSTGSGNFMNERYLPYP
;
A
#
# COMPACT_ATOMS: atom_id res chain seq x y z
N MET A 1 -1.21 6.46 -9.20
CA MET A 1 -0.25 5.37 -9.50
C MET A 1 -0.79 4.59 -10.69
N PRO A 2 -0.04 4.46 -11.81
CA PRO A 2 -0.46 3.66 -12.95
C PRO A 2 -0.71 2.21 -12.52
N ARG A 3 -1.80 1.64 -13.05
CA ARG A 3 -2.26 0.29 -12.77
C ARG A 3 -2.70 -0.36 -14.07
N ILE A 4 -2.29 -1.59 -14.28
CA ILE A 4 -2.71 -2.44 -15.39
C ILE A 4 -3.52 -3.57 -14.78
N THR A 5 -4.72 -3.79 -15.29
CA THR A 5 -5.61 -4.89 -14.87
C THR A 5 -5.88 -5.79 -16.05
N MET A 6 -5.63 -7.08 -15.88
CA MET A 6 -5.85 -8.11 -16.89
C MET A 6 -6.85 -9.14 -16.37
N PRO A 7 -8.02 -9.29 -17.02
CA PRO A 7 -8.91 -10.41 -16.73
C PRO A 7 -8.27 -11.69 -17.27
N VAL A 8 -7.84 -12.57 -16.36
CA VAL A 8 -7.27 -13.89 -16.74
C VAL A 8 -8.39 -14.85 -17.11
N THR A 9 -9.50 -14.80 -16.36
CA THR A 9 -10.74 -15.54 -16.67
C THR A 9 -11.96 -14.72 -16.27
N LYS A 10 -13.18 -15.21 -16.56
CA LYS A 10 -14.43 -14.58 -16.11
C LYS A 10 -14.54 -14.42 -14.58
N LYS A 11 -13.77 -15.18 -13.80
CA LYS A 11 -13.78 -15.14 -12.33
C LYS A 11 -12.47 -14.62 -11.74
N TRP A 12 -11.41 -14.49 -12.53
CA TRP A 12 -10.09 -14.09 -12.04
C TRP A 12 -9.59 -12.87 -12.78
N SER A 13 -9.19 -11.84 -12.05
CA SER A 13 -8.48 -10.70 -12.58
C SER A 13 -7.22 -10.45 -11.77
N ILE A 14 -6.13 -10.14 -12.48
CA ILE A 14 -4.87 -9.76 -11.86
C ILE A 14 -4.61 -8.30 -12.20
N SER A 15 -4.22 -7.54 -11.20
CA SER A 15 -3.82 -6.15 -11.32
C SER A 15 -2.40 -5.97 -10.82
N TYR A 16 -1.62 -5.18 -11.54
CA TYR A 16 -0.29 -4.76 -11.11
C TYR A 16 -0.20 -3.25 -11.21
N GLY A 17 0.49 -2.62 -10.27
CA GLY A 17 0.75 -1.20 -10.35
C GLY A 17 2.07 -0.83 -9.70
N MET A 18 2.59 0.28 -10.18
CA MET A 18 3.78 0.90 -9.63
C MET A 18 3.55 2.38 -9.42
N GLY A 19 4.17 2.94 -8.40
CA GLY A 19 4.06 4.34 -8.04
C GLY A 19 5.40 4.87 -7.57
N TYR A 20 5.57 6.17 -7.73
CA TYR A 20 6.70 6.91 -7.20
C TYR A 20 6.17 8.00 -6.29
N SER A 21 6.77 8.15 -5.12
CA SER A 21 6.51 9.27 -4.22
C SER A 21 7.82 9.88 -3.75
N ALA A 22 7.81 11.18 -3.52
CA ALA A 22 8.95 11.91 -2.97
C ALA A 22 8.48 12.65 -1.73
N ILE A 23 9.19 12.47 -0.62
CA ILE A 23 8.96 13.16 0.64
C ILE A 23 10.02 14.24 0.78
N PHE A 24 9.56 15.47 0.96
CA PHE A 24 10.39 16.64 1.19
C PHE A 24 10.14 17.10 2.63
N ILE A 25 11.12 16.91 3.51
CA ILE A 25 11.04 17.40 4.89
C ILE A 25 11.83 18.70 4.98
N ASN A 26 11.12 19.83 5.04
CA ASN A 26 11.71 21.13 5.34
C ASN A 26 11.72 21.33 6.86
N GLY A 27 12.86 21.06 7.50
CA GLY A 27 13.08 21.38 8.92
C GLY A 27 13.36 22.86 9.12
N PHE A 28 12.72 23.48 10.10
CA PHE A 28 12.93 24.86 10.55
C PHE A 28 14.22 25.04 11.38
N GLU A 29 15.33 24.39 11.01
CA GLU A 29 16.60 24.55 11.74
C GLU A 29 17.72 25.03 10.82
N ASN A 30 18.25 26.20 11.19
CA ASN A 30 19.30 26.97 10.52
C ASN A 30 20.70 26.32 10.64
N THR A 31 20.85 25.07 10.23
CA THR A 31 22.15 24.40 10.17
C THR A 31 22.30 23.66 8.84
N SER A 32 22.96 24.34 7.90
CA SER A 32 23.62 23.79 6.72
C SER A 32 22.80 22.81 5.85
N GLY A 33 21.89 23.35 5.03
CA GLY A 33 21.77 23.02 3.60
C GLY A 33 21.49 21.58 3.14
N GLN A 34 21.29 20.59 4.02
CA GLN A 34 20.92 19.25 3.59
C GLN A 34 19.40 19.12 3.50
N GLN A 35 18.88 19.29 2.29
CA GLN A 35 17.55 18.82 1.94
C GLN A 35 17.55 17.30 2.00
N ASN A 36 16.96 16.73 3.05
CA ASN A 36 16.66 15.30 3.11
C ASN A 36 15.47 15.03 2.19
N HIS A 37 15.77 14.78 0.92
CA HIS A 37 14.81 14.32 -0.06
C HIS A 37 14.81 12.79 -0.03
N SER A 38 13.70 12.16 0.35
CA SER A 38 13.55 10.70 0.30
C SER A 38 12.60 10.32 -0.83
N GLN A 39 13.08 9.49 -1.75
CA GLN A 39 12.32 8.96 -2.88
C GLN A 39 11.88 7.54 -2.56
N TYR A 40 10.61 7.23 -2.79
CA TYR A 40 10.05 5.91 -2.58
C TYR A 40 9.40 5.38 -3.85
N GLY A 41 9.73 4.13 -4.17
CA GLY A 41 9.05 3.33 -5.16
C GLY A 41 8.04 2.43 -4.46
N HIS A 42 6.82 2.39 -4.97
CA HIS A 42 5.75 1.52 -4.52
C HIS A 42 5.41 0.54 -5.62
N LEU A 43 5.35 -0.74 -5.30
CA LEU A 43 4.94 -1.79 -6.21
C LEU A 43 3.84 -2.61 -5.54
N PHE A 44 2.81 -2.98 -6.29
CA PHE A 44 1.79 -3.90 -5.80
C PHE A 44 1.33 -4.85 -6.90
N VAL A 45 0.97 -6.06 -6.47
CA VAL A 45 0.27 -7.06 -7.27
C VAL A 45 -1.00 -7.42 -6.51
N SER A 46 -2.13 -7.42 -7.20
CA SER A 46 -3.43 -7.78 -6.64
C SER A 46 -4.10 -8.82 -7.51
N GLY A 47 -4.63 -9.87 -6.90
CA GLY A 47 -5.47 -10.87 -7.54
C GLY A 47 -6.86 -10.81 -6.95
N GLN A 48 -7.87 -10.70 -7.80
CA GLN A 48 -9.27 -10.79 -7.41
C GLN A 48 -9.87 -12.07 -7.99
N TYR A 49 -10.53 -12.83 -7.11
CA TYR A 49 -11.25 -14.04 -7.44
C TYR A 49 -12.72 -13.92 -7.03
N LEU A 50 -13.61 -14.12 -8.00
CA LEU A 50 -15.04 -14.16 -7.80
C LEU A 50 -15.47 -15.59 -7.46
N LEU A 51 -15.63 -15.89 -6.16
CA LEU A 51 -16.13 -17.19 -5.69
C LEU A 51 -17.55 -17.44 -6.22
N THR A 52 -18.40 -16.43 -6.05
CA THR A 52 -19.81 -16.43 -6.44
C THR A 52 -20.17 -15.03 -6.94
N LYS A 53 -21.30 -14.87 -7.64
CA LYS A 53 -21.80 -13.54 -8.09
C LYS A 53 -21.92 -12.49 -6.97
N ARG A 54 -21.96 -12.93 -5.71
CA ARG A 54 -22.10 -12.08 -4.51
C ARG A 54 -20.87 -12.08 -3.61
N ILE A 55 -19.89 -12.95 -3.83
CA ILE A 55 -18.69 -13.06 -2.99
C ILE A 55 -17.47 -12.90 -3.86
N SER A 56 -16.67 -11.88 -3.57
CA SER A 56 -15.35 -11.68 -4.16
C SER A 56 -14.28 -11.70 -3.09
N LEU A 57 -13.18 -12.37 -3.39
CA LEU A 57 -11.97 -12.39 -2.59
C LEU A 57 -10.88 -11.65 -3.36
N THR A 58 -10.17 -10.77 -2.69
CA THR A 58 -9.05 -10.01 -3.25
C THR A 58 -7.83 -10.23 -2.36
N GLY A 59 -6.71 -10.62 -2.95
CA GLY A 59 -5.43 -10.70 -2.28
C GLY A 59 -4.46 -9.71 -2.91
N THR A 60 -3.84 -8.85 -2.12
CA THR A 60 -2.90 -7.84 -2.59
C THR A 60 -1.59 -7.97 -1.84
N ALA A 61 -0.48 -8.12 -2.56
CA ALA A 61 0.86 -8.02 -2.01
C ALA A 61 1.49 -6.71 -2.47
N TYR A 62 2.13 -5.98 -1.57
CA TYR A 62 2.79 -4.73 -1.90
C TYR A 62 4.15 -4.59 -1.22
N LYS A 63 5.00 -3.77 -1.85
CA LYS A 63 6.29 -3.38 -1.32
C LYS A 63 6.59 -1.93 -1.67
N THR A 64 7.02 -1.19 -0.67
CA THR A 64 7.51 0.18 -0.74
C THR A 64 8.99 0.17 -0.39
N MET A 65 9.82 0.74 -1.25
CA MET A 65 11.28 0.76 -1.09
C MET A 65 11.82 2.17 -1.36
N MET A 66 12.87 2.55 -0.63
CA MET A 66 13.55 3.82 -0.84
C MET A 66 14.47 3.72 -2.07
N LEU A 67 14.34 4.66 -3.01
CA LEU A 67 15.04 4.64 -4.30
C LEU A 67 16.38 5.38 -4.28
N ASN A 68 16.58 6.31 -3.34
CA ASN A 68 17.80 7.10 -3.21
C ASN A 68 18.47 6.88 -1.84
N PRO A 69 19.02 5.68 -1.55
CA PRO A 69 19.86 5.47 -0.37
C PRO A 69 21.02 6.48 -0.37
N SER A 70 21.15 7.25 0.72
CA SER A 70 22.27 8.18 0.88
C SER A 70 23.59 7.38 0.90
N PRO A 71 24.61 7.76 0.10
CA PRO A 71 25.85 6.98 -0.07
C PRO A 71 26.77 6.94 1.18
N LYS A 72 26.35 7.51 2.32
CA LYS A 72 27.05 7.39 3.60
C LYS A 72 26.55 6.18 4.37
N ASP A 73 26.72 4.99 3.81
CA ASP A 73 26.25 3.70 4.37
C ASP A 73 27.04 3.24 5.63
N ASP A 74 28.04 3.99 6.10
CA ASP A 74 28.82 3.68 7.31
C ASP A 74 28.29 4.33 8.61
N GLN A 75 27.29 5.21 8.52
CA GLN A 75 26.58 5.70 9.70
C GLN A 75 25.28 4.91 9.86
N PRO A 76 24.92 4.47 11.09
CA PRO A 76 23.66 3.79 11.33
C PRO A 76 22.54 4.68 10.79
N ARG A 77 21.97 4.24 9.67
CA ARG A 77 20.92 4.92 8.93
C ARG A 77 19.83 5.28 9.94
N ASP A 78 19.44 6.55 10.00
CA ASP A 78 18.43 6.97 10.95
C ASP A 78 17.09 6.31 10.58
N SER A 79 16.81 5.15 11.20
CA SER A 79 15.60 4.35 11.00
C SER A 79 14.32 5.13 11.31
N ARG A 80 14.45 6.38 11.79
CA ARG A 80 13.37 7.34 12.03
C ARG A 80 12.78 7.98 10.77
N LEU A 81 13.37 7.80 9.59
CA LEU A 81 12.82 8.35 8.35
C LEU A 81 12.68 7.29 7.25
N ASP A 82 12.77 6.01 7.58
CA ASP A 82 12.54 4.94 6.62
C ASP A 82 11.07 4.49 6.62
N PHE A 83 10.33 4.91 5.59
CA PHE A 83 8.95 4.49 5.34
C PHE A 83 8.83 3.24 4.46
N SER A 84 9.94 2.51 4.25
CA SER A 84 9.89 1.22 3.58
C SER A 84 8.94 0.27 4.31
N SER A 85 8.11 -0.40 3.54
CA SER A 85 7.07 -1.28 4.05
C SER A 85 6.79 -2.38 3.06
N GLN A 86 6.39 -3.53 3.56
CA GLN A 86 5.93 -4.63 2.75
C GLN A 86 4.80 -5.33 3.47
N GLY A 87 3.85 -5.82 2.71
CA GLY A 87 2.69 -6.43 3.32
C GLY A 87 1.86 -7.22 2.34
N VAL A 88 0.96 -7.98 2.93
CA VAL A 88 -0.10 -8.68 2.23
C VAL A 88 -1.43 -8.26 2.85
N MET A 89 -2.41 -8.03 1.99
CA MET A 89 -3.78 -7.71 2.32
C MET A 89 -4.68 -8.78 1.70
N LEU A 90 -5.69 -9.18 2.43
CA LEU A 90 -6.70 -10.12 1.99
C LEU A 90 -8.08 -9.57 2.35
N ASP A 91 -8.87 -9.32 1.34
CA ASP A 91 -10.18 -8.69 1.43
C ASP A 91 -11.26 -9.61 0.89
N MET A 92 -12.29 -9.86 1.69
CA MET A 92 -13.49 -10.57 1.26
C MET A 92 -14.65 -9.59 1.24
N ASN A 93 -15.31 -9.46 0.09
CA ASN A 93 -16.54 -8.70 -0.06
C ASN A 93 -17.71 -9.65 -0.27
N TYR A 94 -18.76 -9.50 0.53
CA TYR A 94 -20.01 -10.24 0.43
C TYR A 94 -21.19 -9.29 0.26
N GLN A 95 -21.85 -9.37 -0.89
CA GLN A 95 -23.03 -8.60 -1.21
C GLN A 95 -24.29 -9.39 -0.81
N LEU A 96 -24.97 -8.97 0.26
CA LEU A 96 -26.21 -9.62 0.70
C LEU A 96 -27.38 -9.22 -0.19
N THR A 97 -27.46 -7.93 -0.52
CA THR A 97 -28.49 -7.32 -1.37
C THR A 97 -27.85 -6.27 -2.29
N ASP A 98 -28.60 -5.76 -3.26
CA ASP A 98 -28.09 -4.76 -4.21
C ASP A 98 -27.68 -3.43 -3.53
N HIS A 99 -28.14 -3.19 -2.30
CA HIS A 99 -27.87 -1.98 -1.53
C HIS A 99 -27.02 -2.23 -0.28
N PHE A 100 -26.65 -3.48 0.02
CA PHE A 100 -25.94 -3.83 1.25
C PHE A 100 -24.82 -4.84 0.98
N GLN A 101 -23.60 -4.45 1.38
CA GLN A 101 -22.41 -5.29 1.27
C GLN A 101 -21.62 -5.26 2.58
N ILE A 102 -21.01 -6.39 2.91
CA ILE A 102 -20.10 -6.55 4.02
C ILE A 102 -18.71 -6.78 3.44
N ASN A 103 -17.75 -5.97 3.87
CA ASN A 103 -16.35 -6.15 3.54
C ASN A 103 -15.57 -6.52 4.80
N VAL A 104 -14.72 -7.54 4.68
CA VAL A 104 -13.81 -7.99 5.73
C VAL A 104 -12.41 -8.00 5.15
N GLY A 105 -11.54 -7.16 5.69
CA GLY A 105 -10.15 -7.03 5.29
C GLY A 105 -9.20 -7.47 6.41
N LEU A 106 -8.14 -8.19 6.04
CA LEU A 106 -7.04 -8.57 6.90
C LEU A 106 -5.74 -8.11 6.26
N GLU A 107 -4.95 -7.34 7.01
CA GLU A 107 -3.64 -6.87 6.57
C GLU A 107 -2.56 -7.42 7.50
N TYR A 108 -1.54 -8.04 6.90
CA TYR A 108 -0.27 -8.27 7.54
C TYR A 108 0.78 -7.35 6.92
N ARG A 109 1.22 -6.36 7.70
CA ARG A 109 2.21 -5.36 7.28
C ARG A 109 3.46 -5.45 8.15
N ASN A 110 4.61 -5.60 7.51
CA ASN A 110 5.89 -5.31 8.11
C ASN A 110 6.37 -3.95 7.59
N GLN A 111 6.53 -3.00 8.50
CA GLN A 111 6.91 -1.64 8.19
C GLN A 111 8.03 -1.21 9.13
N ASN A 112 9.05 -0.55 8.60
CA ASN A 112 9.97 0.19 9.46
C ASN A 112 9.17 1.34 10.06
N TYR A 113 8.94 1.29 11.37
CA TYR A 113 8.31 2.38 12.11
C TYR A 113 9.41 3.30 12.62
N PRO A 114 9.44 4.55 12.14
CA PRO A 114 10.13 5.60 12.87
C PRO A 114 9.71 5.62 14.33
N ILE A 115 10.64 5.31 15.24
CA ILE A 115 10.40 5.56 16.67
C ILE A 115 10.55 7.07 16.88
N TYR A 116 9.46 7.82 16.71
CA TYR A 116 9.32 9.14 17.32
C TYR A 116 8.99 8.94 18.81
N PRO A 117 9.63 9.67 19.74
CA PRO A 117 9.26 9.60 21.15
C PRO A 117 7.78 10.00 21.28
N GLY A 118 6.92 9.07 21.70
CA GLY A 118 5.48 9.31 21.91
C GLY A 118 4.52 8.61 20.93
N MET A 119 4.99 7.92 19.89
CA MET A 119 4.13 7.05 19.07
C MET A 119 4.23 5.59 19.54
N HIS A 120 3.17 5.11 20.19
CA HIS A 120 2.99 3.67 20.45
C HIS A 120 2.75 2.93 19.12
N PRO A 121 3.21 1.68 18.98
CA PRO A 121 2.94 0.83 17.82
C PRO A 121 1.49 0.35 17.90
N GLY A 122 0.55 1.27 17.66
CA GLY A 122 -0.87 0.99 17.57
C GLY A 122 -1.19 0.47 16.17
N PHE A 123 -1.91 -0.65 16.12
CA PHE A 123 -2.57 -1.17 14.93
C PHE A 123 -3.19 -0.03 14.12
N SER A 124 -2.55 0.32 13.00
CA SER A 124 -3.17 1.15 11.98
C SER A 124 -4.11 0.23 11.21
N THR A 125 -5.37 0.16 11.65
CA THR A 125 -6.51 -0.18 10.80
C THR A 125 -6.75 0.98 9.83
N GLY A 126 -5.73 1.30 9.03
CA GLY A 126 -5.89 2.17 7.89
C GLY A 126 -6.68 1.39 6.86
N SER A 127 -8.00 1.54 6.87
CA SER A 127 -8.83 1.32 5.68
C SER A 127 -8.37 2.30 4.61
N GLY A 128 -7.22 1.98 3.99
CA GLY A 128 -6.82 2.55 2.73
C GLY A 128 -7.95 2.24 1.78
N ASN A 129 -8.74 3.25 1.46
CA ASN A 129 -9.73 3.20 0.40
C ASN A 129 -8.99 2.97 -0.92
N PHE A 130 -8.54 1.74 -1.17
CA PHE A 130 -8.20 1.29 -2.50
C PHE A 130 -9.52 1.24 -3.25
N MET A 131 -9.69 2.24 -4.10
CA MET A 131 -10.88 2.55 -4.88
C MET A 131 -11.76 1.33 -5.13
N ASN A 132 -12.94 1.36 -4.53
CA ASN A 132 -14.05 0.47 -4.81
C ASN A 132 -14.61 0.85 -6.19
N GLU A 133 -13.90 0.50 -7.27
CA GLU A 133 -14.46 0.61 -8.61
C GLU A 133 -15.47 -0.52 -8.77
N ARG A 134 -16.74 -0.11 -8.85
CA ARG A 134 -17.86 -1.00 -9.18
C ARG A 134 -17.48 -1.80 -10.42
N TYR A 135 -17.50 -3.12 -10.30
CA TYR A 135 -17.51 -4.03 -11.44
C TYR A 135 -18.72 -3.64 -12.31
N LEU A 136 -18.47 -2.91 -13.40
CA LEU A 136 -19.48 -2.72 -14.42
C LEU A 136 -19.65 -4.08 -15.11
N PRO A 137 -20.89 -4.60 -15.23
CA PRO A 137 -21.12 -5.73 -16.10
C PRO A 137 -20.76 -5.28 -17.53
N TYR A 138 -19.80 -5.96 -18.15
CA TYR A 138 -19.57 -5.78 -19.58
C TYR A 138 -20.86 -6.17 -20.34
N PRO A 139 -21.21 -5.44 -21.43
CA PRO A 139 -22.35 -5.76 -22.28
C PRO A 139 -22.23 -7.12 -22.97
#